data_AF-A0A2A2SCP4-F1
#
_entry.id   AF-A0A2A2SCP4-F1
#
_cell.length_a   1.000
_cell.length_b   1.000
_cell.length_c   1.000
_cell.angle_alpha   90.00
_cell.angle_beta   90.00
_cell.angle_gamma   90.00
#
_symmetry.space_group_name_H-M   'P 1'
#
loop_
_entity.id
_entity.type
_entity.pdbx_description
1 polymer ?
#
loop_
_entity_poly.entity_id
_entity_poly.type
_entity_poly.pdbx_seq_one_letter_code
_entity_poly.pdbx_strand_id
1 'polypeptide(L)'
;MLALAACAQQDAVADPERDQVVEAAAGPTAPSEAQRRIRELPRGQRDAVLLRAVTDGGAPCQGVIESERRPDVNGSPVFFARCSDGPLYGVAIDVDGMARVTRLDRGG
;
A
#
# COMPACT_ATOMS: atom_id res chain seq x y z
N MET A 1 -35.13 -51.90 -8.19
CA MET A 1 -34.51 -50.77 -8.91
C MET A 1 -34.30 -49.63 -7.94
N LEU A 2 -33.07 -49.41 -7.49
CA LEU A 2 -32.58 -48.14 -6.94
C LEU A 2 -31.19 -47.96 -7.55
N ALA A 3 -31.03 -46.98 -8.43
CA ALA A 3 -29.80 -46.74 -9.18
C ALA A 3 -28.75 -46.06 -8.29
N LEU A 4 -27.54 -46.63 -8.22
CA LEU A 4 -26.37 -45.97 -7.64
C LEU A 4 -25.84 -44.97 -8.68
N ALA A 5 -25.96 -43.68 -8.35
CA ALA A 5 -25.45 -42.60 -9.17
C ALA A 5 -23.92 -42.49 -9.05
N ALA A 6 -23.29 -42.62 -10.22
CA ALA A 6 -22.14 -41.86 -10.71
C ALA A 6 -20.87 -41.78 -9.85
N CYS A 7 -19.94 -42.64 -10.22
CA CYS A 7 -18.52 -42.37 -10.47
C CYS A 7 -17.99 -40.97 -10.13
N ALA A 8 -17.03 -40.96 -9.20
CA ALA A 8 -15.89 -40.06 -9.25
C ALA A 8 -15.11 -40.33 -10.55
N GLN A 9 -15.47 -39.63 -11.62
CA GLN A 9 -14.67 -39.56 -12.84
C GLN A 9 -13.87 -38.28 -12.79
N GLN A 10 -12.58 -38.48 -12.52
CA GLN A 10 -11.55 -37.47 -12.54
C GLN A 10 -11.30 -37.14 -14.02
N ASP A 11 -11.86 -36.04 -14.49
CA ASP A 11 -11.45 -35.41 -15.74
C ASP A 11 -10.63 -34.18 -15.40
N ALA A 12 -9.31 -34.41 -15.32
CA ALA A 12 -8.31 -33.38 -15.42
C ALA A 12 -8.32 -32.85 -16.86
N VAL A 13 -9.22 -31.90 -17.14
CA VAL A 13 -9.07 -30.99 -18.28
C VAL A 13 -8.01 -29.97 -17.90
N ALA A 14 -6.81 -30.19 -18.42
CA ALA A 14 -5.76 -29.19 -18.50
C ALA A 14 -6.22 -28.10 -19.46
N ASP A 15 -6.45 -26.90 -18.93
CA ASP A 15 -6.64 -25.69 -19.71
C ASP A 15 -5.42 -24.79 -19.51
N PRO A 16 -4.62 -24.50 -20.56
CA PRO A 16 -3.60 -23.48 -20.51
C PRO A 16 -4.09 -22.20 -21.19
N GLU A 17 -5.24 -21.64 -20.80
CA GLU A 17 -5.47 -20.22 -21.01
C GLU A 17 -4.61 -19.43 -20.01
N ARG A 18 -3.40 -19.10 -20.49
CA ARG A 18 -2.53 -18.08 -19.91
C ARG A 18 -3.35 -16.84 -19.64
N ASP A 19 -3.64 -16.67 -18.35
CA ASP A 19 -3.69 -15.43 -17.59
C ASP A 19 -3.06 -14.25 -18.36
N GLN A 20 -3.86 -13.64 -19.23
CA GLN A 20 -3.55 -12.34 -19.76
C GLN A 20 -3.98 -11.37 -18.67
N VAL A 21 -3.10 -11.20 -17.67
CA VAL A 21 -3.13 -10.04 -16.80
C VAL A 21 -2.86 -8.85 -17.71
N VAL A 22 -3.93 -8.33 -18.30
CA VAL A 22 -3.92 -7.00 -18.86
C VAL A 22 -3.72 -6.12 -17.64
N GLU A 23 -2.47 -5.75 -17.36
CA GLU A 23 -2.18 -4.54 -16.59
C GLU A 23 -2.87 -3.42 -17.35
N ALA A 24 -4.13 -3.17 -17.00
CA ALA A 24 -4.77 -1.92 -17.30
C ALA A 24 -3.86 -0.88 -16.68
N ALA A 25 -3.05 -0.23 -17.52
CA ALA A 25 -2.33 0.96 -17.15
C ALA A 25 -3.38 1.95 -16.67
N ALA A 26 -3.60 1.98 -15.35
CA ALA A 26 -4.50 2.92 -14.73
C ALA A 26 -3.92 4.29 -15.04
N GLY A 27 -4.57 5.02 -15.96
CA GLY A 27 -4.40 6.46 -16.07
C GLY A 27 -4.60 7.08 -14.67
N PRO A 28 -4.12 8.32 -14.43
CA PRO A 28 -4.11 8.90 -13.10
C PRO A 28 -5.51 8.86 -12.49
N THR A 29 -5.74 7.91 -11.59
CA THR A 29 -6.99 7.78 -10.86
C THR A 29 -7.11 9.02 -10.01
N ALA A 30 -8.26 9.69 -10.08
CA ALA A 30 -8.51 10.85 -9.25
C ALA A 30 -8.23 10.50 -7.78
N PRO A 31 -7.57 11.40 -7.03
CA PRO A 31 -7.18 11.10 -5.67
C PRO A 31 -8.37 10.81 -4.77
N SER A 32 -8.28 9.75 -3.97
CA SER A 32 -9.33 9.42 -3.01
C SER A 32 -9.48 10.52 -1.96
N GLU A 33 -10.65 10.58 -1.31
CA GLU A 33 -10.89 11.56 -0.25
C GLU A 33 -9.88 11.44 0.89
N ALA A 34 -9.53 10.21 1.28
CA ALA A 34 -8.50 9.97 2.29
C ALA A 34 -7.17 10.58 1.85
N GLN A 35 -6.74 10.32 0.61
CA GLN A 35 -5.50 10.89 0.09
C GLN A 35 -5.56 12.43 0.03
N ARG A 36 -6.68 13.05 -0.36
CA ARG A 36 -6.80 14.53 -0.34
C ARG A 36 -6.68 15.09 1.07
N ARG A 37 -7.42 14.52 2.03
CA ARG A 37 -7.39 14.97 3.43
C ARG A 37 -5.99 14.88 4.01
N ILE A 38 -5.26 13.77 3.79
CA ILE A 38 -3.89 13.59 4.29
C ILE A 38 -2.93 14.64 3.72
N ARG A 39 -3.10 15.05 2.46
CA ARG A 39 -2.29 16.13 1.84
C ARG A 39 -2.49 17.49 2.49
N GLU A 40 -3.71 17.75 2.97
CA GLU A 40 -4.12 19.03 3.56
C GLU A 40 -3.86 19.10 5.07
N LEU A 41 -3.42 18.00 5.70
CA LEU A 41 -3.17 17.96 7.13
C LEU A 41 -2.06 18.95 7.54
N PRO A 42 -2.29 19.73 8.62
CA PRO A 42 -1.22 20.44 9.30
C PRO A 42 -0.12 19.47 9.74
N ARG A 43 1.12 19.95 9.78
CA ARG A 43 2.30 19.11 10.06
C ARG A 43 2.12 18.18 11.27
N GLY A 44 1.67 18.69 12.41
CA GLY A 44 1.51 17.87 13.62
C GLY A 44 0.49 16.73 13.47
N GLN A 45 -0.61 16.96 12.74
CA GLN A 45 -1.59 15.90 12.46
C GLN A 45 -1.04 14.90 11.46
N ARG A 46 -0.34 15.38 10.43
CA ARG A 46 0.33 14.53 9.46
C ARG A 46 1.39 13.65 10.12
N ASP A 47 2.21 14.19 11.01
CA ASP A 47 3.23 13.44 11.74
C ASP A 47 2.62 12.30 12.57
N ALA A 48 1.47 12.55 13.23
CA ALA A 48 0.74 11.52 13.97
C ALA A 48 0.19 10.41 13.06
N VAL A 49 -0.39 10.77 11.89
CA VAL A 49 -0.87 9.80 10.90
C VAL A 49 0.28 8.98 10.32
N LEU A 50 1.41 9.61 10.00
CA LEU A 50 2.59 8.93 9.48
C LEU A 50 3.22 8.00 10.52
N LEU A 51 3.29 8.43 11.79
CA LEU A 51 3.72 7.56 12.88
C LEU A 51 2.85 6.31 12.95
N ARG A 52 1.52 6.50 12.93
CA ARG A 52 0.57 5.38 12.96
C ARG A 52 0.77 4.45 11.77
N ALA A 53 0.90 4.99 10.56
CA ALA A 53 1.15 4.19 9.36
C ALA A 53 2.43 3.34 9.47
N VAL A 54 3.53 3.94 9.94
CA VAL A 54 4.81 3.25 10.13
C VAL A 54 4.68 2.13 11.17
N THR A 55 4.04 2.40 12.31
CA THR A 55 3.85 1.39 13.36
C THR A 55 2.88 0.29 12.95
N ASP A 56 1.85 0.61 12.18
CA ASP A 56 0.85 -0.35 11.69
C ASP A 56 1.44 -1.29 10.64
N GLY A 57 2.43 -0.80 9.88
CA GLY A 57 3.29 -1.63 9.02
C GLY A 57 4.30 -2.48 9.79
N GLY A 58 4.29 -2.47 11.13
CA GLY A 58 5.19 -3.24 11.98
C GLY A 58 6.62 -2.69 12.07
N ALA A 59 6.88 -1.51 11.52
CA ALA A 59 8.20 -0.90 11.56
C ALA A 59 8.45 -0.19 12.92
N PRO A 60 9.67 -0.27 13.47
CA PRO A 60 10.01 0.42 14.71
C PRO A 60 10.11 1.93 14.47
N CYS A 61 9.31 2.70 15.20
CA CYS A 61 9.35 4.16 15.21
C CYS A 61 8.73 4.66 16.52
N GLN A 62 9.52 5.32 17.37
CA GLN A 62 9.02 5.84 18.66
C GLN A 62 8.27 7.17 18.53
N GLY A 63 8.54 7.92 17.45
CA GLY A 63 7.88 9.18 17.16
C GLY A 63 8.40 9.77 15.85
N VAL A 64 7.54 10.44 15.09
CA VAL A 64 7.95 11.17 13.88
C VAL A 64 8.34 12.59 14.28
N ILE A 65 9.61 12.95 14.08
CA ILE A 65 10.14 14.29 14.41
C ILE A 65 10.13 15.22 13.21
N GLU A 66 10.11 14.65 12.00
CA GLU A 66 10.09 15.39 10.75
C GLU A 66 9.29 14.60 9.70
N SER A 67 8.39 15.29 9.01
CA SER A 67 7.76 14.77 7.80
C SER A 67 7.87 15.73 6.63
N GLU A 68 8.15 15.18 5.46
CA GLU A 68 8.29 15.92 4.21
C GLU A 68 7.38 15.31 3.14
N ARG A 69 6.63 16.15 2.43
CA ARG A 69 5.86 15.71 1.26
C ARG A 69 6.81 15.49 0.09
N ARG A 70 6.67 14.36 -0.59
CA ARG A 70 7.39 14.02 -1.81
C ARG A 70 6.46 14.14 -3.02
N PRO A 71 7.03 14.21 -4.24
CA PRO A 71 6.24 14.05 -5.46
C PRO A 71 5.43 12.75 -5.40
N ASP A 72 4.22 12.81 -5.95
CA ASP A 72 3.32 11.66 -5.97
C ASP A 72 3.87 10.60 -6.93
N VAL A 73 3.68 9.33 -6.57
CA VAL A 73 4.11 8.20 -7.39
C VAL A 73 2.85 7.47 -7.83
N ASN A 74 2.61 7.40 -9.15
CA ASN A 74 1.42 6.79 -9.73
C ASN A 74 0.10 7.34 -9.13
N GLY A 75 0.06 8.64 -8.80
CA GLY A 75 -1.10 9.30 -8.19
C GLY A 75 -1.23 9.15 -6.67
N SER A 76 -0.46 8.24 -6.06
CA SER A 76 -0.41 8.05 -4.61
C SER A 76 0.46 9.13 -3.96
N PRO A 77 -0.04 9.86 -2.95
CA PRO A 77 0.80 10.79 -2.21
C PRO A 77 1.86 10.05 -1.40
N VAL A 78 3.09 10.55 -1.49
CA VAL A 78 4.26 9.97 -0.82
C VAL A 78 4.79 10.97 0.21
N PHE A 79 5.14 10.47 1.39
CA PHE A 79 5.74 11.25 2.46
C PHE A 79 6.99 10.57 2.96
N PHE A 80 7.98 11.37 3.32
CA PHE A 80 9.10 10.91 4.14
C PHE A 80 8.78 11.18 5.61
N ALA A 81 9.02 10.21 6.47
CA ALA A 81 8.84 10.29 7.92
C ALA A 81 10.14 9.92 8.61
N ARG A 82 10.78 10.90 9.25
CA ARG A 82 11.98 10.68 10.07
C ARG A 82 11.55 10.34 11.49
N CYS A 83 11.93 9.16 11.94
CA CYS A 83 11.69 8.72 13.30
C CYS A 83 12.74 9.27 14.28
N SER A 84 12.34 9.50 15.53
CA SER A 84 13.17 10.02 16.61
C SER A 84 14.36 9.12 16.96
N ASP A 85 14.23 7.82 16.69
CA ASP A 85 15.26 6.79 16.87
C ASP A 85 16.19 6.66 15.66
N GLY A 86 16.01 7.48 14.61
CA GLY A 86 16.95 7.64 13.50
C GLY A 86 16.49 7.16 12.11
N PRO A 87 15.74 6.05 11.96
CA PRO A 87 15.27 5.58 10.67
C PRO A 87 14.48 6.64 9.89
N LEU A 88 14.59 6.57 8.56
CA LEU A 88 13.76 7.33 7.64
C LEU A 88 12.85 6.33 6.91
N TYR A 89 11.57 6.63 6.82
CA TYR A 89 10.60 5.81 6.11
C TYR A 89 9.93 6.60 4.98
N GLY A 90 9.76 5.96 3.83
CA GLY A 90 8.84 6.39 2.79
C GLY A 90 7.48 5.80 3.06
N VAL A 91 6.44 6.64 3.01
CA VAL A 91 5.04 6.25 3.22
C VAL A 91 4.24 6.68 2.00
N ALA A 92 3.78 5.72 1.21
CA ALA A 92 2.87 5.96 0.09
C ALA A 92 1.45 5.59 0.50
N ILE A 93 0.48 6.47 0.25
CA ILE A 93 -0.93 6.20 0.54
C ILE A 93 -1.63 5.78 -0.75
N ASP A 94 -2.09 4.53 -0.83
CA ASP A 94 -2.79 4.02 -1.99
C ASP A 94 -4.25 4.53 -2.03
N VAL A 95 -4.94 4.27 -3.15
CA VAL A 95 -6.28 4.83 -3.42
C VAL A 95 -7.34 4.31 -2.43
N ASP A 96 -7.15 3.10 -1.92
CA ASP A 96 -7.96 2.46 -0.88
C ASP A 96 -7.73 3.03 0.53
N GLY A 97 -6.75 3.94 0.68
CA GLY A 97 -6.37 4.55 1.94
C GLY A 97 -5.36 3.73 2.75
N MET A 98 -4.87 2.60 2.21
CA MET A 98 -3.82 1.81 2.84
C MET A 98 -2.46 2.47 2.65
N ALA A 99 -1.60 2.35 3.66
CA ALA A 99 -0.26 2.89 3.62
C ALA A 99 0.76 1.79 3.31
N ARG A 100 1.58 1.99 2.29
CA ARG A 100 2.78 1.20 2.05
C ARG A 100 3.98 1.90 2.65
N VAL A 101 4.67 1.20 3.54
CA VAL A 101 5.81 1.73 4.31
C VAL A 101 7.09 1.05 3.83
N THR A 102 8.10 1.84 3.50
CA THR A 102 9.40 1.35 3.07
C THR A 102 10.49 2.03 3.88
N ARG A 103 11.38 1.25 4.48
CA ARG A 103 12.57 1.82 5.13
C ARG A 103 13.47 2.40 4.04
N LEU A 104 13.83 3.66 4.20
CA LEU A 104 14.81 4.32 3.35
C LEU A 104 16.16 4.17 4.05
N ASP A 105 16.91 3.18 3.60
CA ASP A 105 18.32 3.09 3.88
C ASP A 105 19.02 4.32 3.30
N ARG A 106 19.80 5.00 4.15
CA ARG A 106 20.80 5.95 3.66
C ARG A 106 21.92 5.11 3.05
N GLY A 107 21.74 4.64 1.81
CA GLY A 107 22.83 4.07 1.03
C GLY A 107 23.96 5.11 0.93
N GLY A 108 25.17 4.70 1.29
CA GLY A 108 26.40 5.47 1.10
C GLY A 108 26.80 5.61 -0.36
#